data_AF-V6L296-F1
#
_entry.id   AF-V6L296-F1
#
_cell.length_a   1.000
_cell.length_b   1.000
_cell.length_c   1.000
_cell.angle_alpha   90.00
_cell.angle_beta   90.00
_cell.angle_gamma   90.00
#
_symmetry.space_group_name_H-M   'P 1'
#
loop_
_entity.id
_entity.type
_entity.pdbx_description
1 polymer ?
#
loop_
_entity_poly.entity_id
_entity_poly.type
_entity_poly.pdbx_seq_one_letter_code
_entity_poly.pdbx_strand_id
1 'polypeptide(L)'
;ALLITVPLFLLGFVPVLGQTVVPALGLCVSGYFLAAELTSVAMQRREIPVRERLALLRGRRSLALGFGAPLVLCFLVPFVAVLLMPGAVAGAALLVRDVVDGARGTPAAPAAQAPPHAARPHVPGPPAS
;
A
#
# COMPACT_ATOMS: atom_id res chain seq x y z
N ALA A 1 17.79 -36.13 -34.13
CA ALA A 1 18.17 -35.94 -32.72
C ALA A 1 18.13 -34.47 -32.32
N LEU A 2 19.06 -33.62 -32.82
CA LEU A 2 19.16 -32.20 -32.43
C LEU A 2 17.85 -31.40 -32.58
N LEU A 3 17.10 -31.61 -33.66
CA LEU A 3 15.80 -30.98 -33.94
C LEU A 3 14.69 -31.30 -32.91
N ILE A 4 14.81 -32.40 -32.17
CA ILE A 4 13.86 -32.81 -31.13
C ILE A 4 14.41 -32.43 -29.75
N THR A 5 15.73 -32.57 -29.55
CA THR A 5 16.41 -32.28 -28.28
C THR A 5 16.45 -30.79 -27.95
N VAL A 6 16.65 -29.89 -28.92
CA VAL A 6 16.73 -28.44 -28.64
C VAL A 6 15.38 -27.85 -28.19
N PRO A 7 14.24 -28.15 -28.86
CA PRO A 7 12.93 -27.74 -28.35
C PRO A 7 12.60 -28.37 -27.00
N LEU A 8 12.91 -29.66 -26.78
CA LEU A 8 12.72 -30.32 -25.47
C LEU A 8 13.65 -29.75 -24.38
N PHE A 9 14.84 -29.29 -24.74
CA PHE A 9 15.74 -28.60 -23.82
C PHE A 9 15.23 -27.21 -23.48
N LEU A 10 14.69 -26.46 -24.45
CA LEU A 10 14.01 -25.17 -24.21
C LEU A 10 12.72 -25.33 -23.40
N LEU A 11 11.86 -26.31 -23.72
CA LEU A 11 10.70 -26.73 -22.92
C LEU A 11 11.11 -27.31 -21.57
N GLY A 12 12.29 -27.90 -21.48
CA GLY A 12 12.98 -28.37 -20.27
C GLY A 12 13.77 -27.27 -19.56
N PHE A 13 13.78 -26.04 -20.10
CA PHE A 13 14.18 -24.80 -19.45
C PHE A 13 12.95 -23.98 -18.97
N VAL A 14 11.78 -24.19 -19.59
CA VAL A 14 10.46 -23.77 -19.05
C VAL A 14 10.19 -24.28 -17.62
N PRO A 15 10.68 -25.44 -17.11
CA PRO A 15 10.61 -25.76 -15.68
C PRO A 15 11.26 -24.70 -14.79
N VAL A 16 12.29 -23.97 -15.23
CA VAL A 16 12.85 -22.85 -14.45
C VAL A 16 11.90 -21.66 -14.43
N LEU A 17 11.28 -21.35 -15.57
CA LEU A 17 10.25 -20.31 -15.65
C LEU A 17 9.02 -20.70 -14.81
N GLY A 18 8.56 -21.94 -14.89
CA GLY A 18 7.47 -22.45 -14.06
C GLY A 18 7.80 -22.36 -12.57
N GLN A 19 9.01 -22.76 -12.17
CA GLN A 19 9.46 -22.73 -10.77
C GLN A 19 9.70 -21.32 -10.22
N THR A 20 9.85 -20.30 -11.06
CA THR A 20 10.13 -18.93 -10.61
C THR A 20 8.95 -17.99 -10.84
N VAL A 21 8.39 -18.00 -12.04
CA VAL A 21 7.24 -17.15 -12.43
C VAL A 21 5.99 -17.58 -11.67
N VAL A 22 5.72 -18.88 -11.51
CA VAL A 22 4.51 -19.33 -10.80
C VAL A 22 4.57 -18.95 -9.32
N PRO A 23 5.67 -19.18 -8.56
CA PRO A 23 5.74 -18.70 -7.18
C PRO A 23 5.75 -17.18 -7.06
N ALA A 24 6.41 -16.45 -7.98
CA ALA A 24 6.39 -14.99 -7.98
C ALA A 24 4.97 -14.44 -8.20
N LEU A 25 4.24 -14.98 -9.18
CA LEU A 25 2.83 -14.66 -9.39
C LEU A 25 1.98 -15.06 -8.17
N GLY A 26 2.25 -16.22 -7.58
CA GLY A 26 1.57 -16.69 -6.36
C GLY A 26 1.77 -15.73 -5.18
N LEU A 27 2.99 -15.21 -5.00
CA LEU A 27 3.31 -14.18 -4.00
C LEU A 27 2.60 -12.87 -4.30
N CYS A 28 2.59 -12.41 -5.56
CA CYS A 28 1.90 -11.19 -5.95
C CYS A 28 0.39 -11.31 -5.74
N VAL A 29 -0.23 -12.40 -6.18
CA VAL A 29 -1.67 -12.64 -6.04
C VAL A 29 -2.04 -12.77 -4.57
N SER A 30 -1.33 -13.61 -3.81
CA SER A 30 -1.54 -13.75 -2.36
C SER A 30 -1.36 -12.42 -1.64
N GLY A 31 -0.32 -11.66 -2.00
CA GLY A 31 -0.04 -10.35 -1.42
C GLY A 31 -1.17 -9.36 -1.68
N TYR A 32 -1.65 -9.28 -2.92
CA TYR A 32 -2.79 -8.43 -3.26
C TYR A 32 -4.05 -8.80 -2.47
N PHE A 33 -4.36 -10.09 -2.34
CA PHE A 33 -5.53 -10.55 -1.58
C PHE A 33 -5.39 -10.32 -0.07
N LEU A 34 -4.20 -10.57 0.50
CA LEU A 34 -3.91 -10.29 1.89
C LEU A 34 -4.07 -8.80 2.20
N ALA A 35 -3.55 -7.93 1.33
CA ALA A 35 -3.75 -6.48 1.43
C ALA A 35 -5.24 -6.13 1.36
N ALA A 36 -6.00 -6.74 0.44
CA ALA A 36 -7.43 -6.52 0.30
C ALA A 36 -8.21 -6.91 1.55
N GLU A 37 -7.87 -8.04 2.16
CA GLU A 37 -8.52 -8.55 3.36
C GLU A 37 -8.27 -7.64 4.57
N LEU A 38 -7.00 -7.31 4.83
CA LEU A 38 -6.62 -6.46 5.96
C LEU A 38 -7.18 -5.05 5.83
N THR A 39 -7.11 -4.46 4.64
CA THR A 39 -7.64 -3.11 4.39
C THR A 39 -9.17 -3.07 4.45
N SER A 40 -9.85 -4.15 4.05
CA SER A 40 -11.31 -4.24 4.14
C SER A 40 -11.81 -4.06 5.57
N VAL A 41 -11.13 -4.62 6.57
CA VAL A 41 -11.48 -4.47 7.99
C VAL A 41 -11.44 -3.00 8.43
N ALA A 42 -10.40 -2.26 8.01
CA ALA A 42 -10.27 -0.84 8.33
C ALA A 42 -11.29 0.03 7.56
N MET A 43 -11.58 -0.30 6.30
CA MET A 43 -12.62 0.38 5.51
C MET A 43 -14.04 0.10 6.03
N GLN A 44 -14.26 -1.08 6.62
CA GLN A 44 -15.50 -1.47 7.33
C GLN A 44 -15.82 -0.52 8.47
N ARG A 45 -14.81 -0.16 9.26
CA ARG A 45 -14.95 0.80 10.37
C ARG A 45 -15.27 2.22 9.91
N ARG A 46 -15.08 2.52 8.62
CA ARG A 46 -15.40 3.81 7.98
C ARG A 46 -16.67 3.75 7.14
N GLU A 47 -17.42 2.65 7.22
CA GLU A 47 -18.69 2.43 6.51
C GLU A 47 -18.61 2.53 4.97
N ILE A 48 -17.41 2.35 4.40
CA ILE A 48 -17.22 2.40 2.95
C ILE A 48 -17.91 1.19 2.31
N PRO A 49 -18.77 1.34 1.30
CA PRO A 49 -19.47 0.21 0.67
C PRO A 49 -18.51 -0.70 -0.08
N VAL A 50 -18.78 -2.01 -0.10
CA VAL A 50 -17.89 -3.05 -0.67
C VAL A 50 -17.49 -2.74 -2.11
N ARG A 51 -18.43 -2.27 -2.94
CA ARG A 51 -18.15 -1.89 -4.34
C ARG A 51 -17.07 -0.81 -4.44
N GLU A 52 -17.12 0.19 -3.55
CA GLU A 52 -16.15 1.28 -3.51
C GLU A 52 -14.79 0.81 -2.98
N ARG A 53 -14.76 -0.08 -1.96
CA ARG A 53 -13.51 -0.70 -1.48
C ARG A 53 -12.75 -1.41 -2.60
N LEU A 54 -13.46 -2.21 -3.39
CA LEU A 54 -12.88 -2.93 -4.51
C LEU A 54 -12.39 -1.96 -5.60
N ALA A 55 -13.14 -0.90 -5.88
CA ALA A 55 -12.75 0.11 -6.86
C ALA A 55 -11.47 0.86 -6.43
N LEU A 56 -11.41 1.31 -5.17
CA LEU A 56 -10.27 2.01 -4.60
C LEU A 56 -8.99 1.16 -4.65
N LEU A 57 -9.08 -0.11 -4.26
CA LEU A 57 -7.92 -1.00 -4.23
C LEU A 57 -7.47 -1.42 -5.64
N ARG A 58 -8.42 -1.66 -6.56
CA ARG A 58 -8.12 -1.94 -7.97
C ARG A 58 -7.50 -0.74 -8.69
N GLY A 59 -7.80 0.49 -8.27
CA GLY A 59 -7.15 1.70 -8.78
C GLY A 59 -5.70 1.85 -8.30
N ARG A 60 -5.30 1.15 -7.23
CA ARG A 60 -3.99 1.28 -6.57
C ARG A 60 -3.30 -0.07 -6.36
N ARG A 61 -3.33 -0.93 -7.37
CA ARG A 61 -2.76 -2.29 -7.30
C ARG A 61 -1.26 -2.30 -6.96
N SER A 62 -0.49 -1.34 -7.45
CA SER A 62 0.94 -1.23 -7.14
C SER A 62 1.19 -1.02 -5.65
N LEU A 63 0.40 -0.15 -5.00
CA LEU A 63 0.46 0.07 -3.55
C LEU A 63 0.01 -1.19 -2.78
N ALA A 64 -1.07 -1.82 -3.21
CA ALA A 64 -1.56 -3.06 -2.60
C ALA A 64 -0.52 -4.20 -2.68
N LEU A 65 0.13 -4.35 -3.84
CA LEU A 65 1.20 -5.32 -4.04
C LEU A 65 2.44 -4.98 -3.22
N GLY A 66 2.85 -3.71 -3.19
CA GLY A 66 4.00 -3.24 -2.41
C GLY A 66 3.82 -3.42 -0.89
N PHE A 67 2.58 -3.37 -0.40
CA PHE A 67 2.26 -3.68 0.98
C PHE A 67 2.15 -5.18 1.24
N GLY A 68 1.38 -5.90 0.42
CA GLY A 68 1.00 -7.28 0.71
C GLY A 68 2.03 -8.34 0.35
N ALA A 69 2.77 -8.18 -0.76
CA ALA A 69 3.79 -9.15 -1.17
C ALA A 69 4.90 -9.37 -0.11
N PRO A 70 5.51 -8.31 0.49
CA PRO A 70 6.48 -8.51 1.56
C PRO A 70 5.85 -9.11 2.82
N LEU A 71 4.59 -8.77 3.13
CA LEU A 71 3.88 -9.40 4.26
C LEU A 71 3.72 -10.91 4.07
N VAL A 72 3.28 -11.35 2.88
CA VAL A 72 3.21 -12.78 2.56
C VAL A 72 4.58 -13.42 2.74
N LEU A 73 5.63 -12.80 2.19
CA LEU A 73 7.00 -13.33 2.30
C LEU A 73 7.44 -13.48 3.77
N CYS A 74 7.17 -12.48 4.61
CA CYS A 74 7.48 -12.54 6.04
C CYS A 74 6.65 -13.58 6.79
N PHE A 75 5.38 -13.78 6.39
CA PHE A 75 4.48 -14.75 7.02
C PHE A 75 4.84 -16.21 6.72
N LEU A 76 5.75 -16.49 5.77
CA LEU A 76 6.32 -17.83 5.60
C LEU A 76 7.11 -18.28 6.84
N VAL A 77 7.58 -17.35 7.68
CA VAL A 77 8.30 -17.65 8.92
C VAL A 77 7.34 -17.59 10.10
N PRO A 78 7.01 -18.72 10.77
CA PRO A 78 5.91 -18.77 11.75
C PRO A 78 6.05 -17.80 12.93
N PHE A 79 7.25 -17.68 13.51
CA PHE A 79 7.49 -16.77 14.63
C PHE A 79 7.42 -15.29 14.23
N VAL A 80 7.88 -14.96 13.01
CA VAL A 80 7.75 -13.61 12.46
C VAL A 80 6.28 -13.28 12.24
N ALA A 81 5.49 -14.22 11.72
CA ALA A 81 4.07 -14.02 11.48
C ALA A 81 3.34 -13.57 12.75
N VAL A 82 3.54 -14.24 13.88
CA VAL A 82 2.89 -13.89 15.16
C VAL A 82 3.16 -12.44 15.58
N LEU A 83 4.41 -12.00 15.49
CA LEU A 83 4.80 -10.63 15.85
C LEU A 83 4.36 -9.59 14.81
N LEU A 84 4.35 -9.99 13.53
CA LEU A 84 4.06 -9.11 12.41
C LEU A 84 2.56 -8.91 12.18
N MET A 85 1.70 -9.83 12.61
CA MET A 85 0.23 -9.69 12.51
C MET A 85 -0.31 -8.34 13.03
N PRO A 86 -0.03 -7.89 14.27
CA PRO A 86 -0.49 -6.57 14.73
C PRO A 86 0.08 -5.43 13.89
N GLY A 87 1.33 -5.55 13.42
CA GLY A 87 1.95 -4.58 12.52
C GLY A 87 1.29 -4.53 11.14
N ALA A 88 0.88 -5.69 10.60
CA ALA A 88 0.16 -5.79 9.34
C ALA A 88 -1.22 -5.13 9.44
N VAL A 89 -1.95 -5.32 10.55
CA VAL A 89 -3.23 -4.64 10.79
C VAL A 89 -3.05 -3.13 10.91
N ALA A 90 -2.04 -2.67 11.66
CA ALA A 90 -1.74 -1.25 11.78
C ALA A 90 -1.32 -0.63 10.43
N GLY A 91 -0.46 -1.31 9.68
CA GLY A 91 -0.03 -0.91 8.34
C GLY A 91 -1.19 -0.85 7.35
N ALA A 92 -2.11 -1.81 7.39
CA ALA A 92 -3.31 -1.78 6.57
C ALA A 92 -4.20 -0.57 6.89
N ALA A 93 -4.31 -0.18 8.17
CA ALA A 93 -5.06 1.02 8.56
C ALA A 93 -4.41 2.30 8.00
N LEU A 94 -3.07 2.38 7.97
CA LEU A 94 -2.33 3.48 7.34
C LEU A 94 -2.52 3.48 5.82
N LEU A 95 -2.43 2.32 5.17
CA LEU A 95 -2.67 2.20 3.74
C LEU A 95 -4.09 2.65 3.35
N VAL A 96 -5.11 2.31 4.15
CA VAL A 96 -6.48 2.80 3.93
C VAL A 96 -6.55 4.32 4.01
N ARG A 97 -5.84 4.93 4.97
CA ARG A 97 -5.77 6.39 5.05
C ARG A 97 -5.20 6.98 3.77
N ASP A 98 -4.06 6.50 3.28
CA ASP A 98 -3.41 7.03 2.06
C ASP A 98 -4.27 6.82 0.80
N VAL A 99 -4.93 5.66 0.70
CA VAL A 99 -5.82 5.33 -0.43
C VAL A 99 -7.05 6.25 -0.44
N VAL A 100 -7.66 6.47 0.72
CA VAL A 100 -8.87 7.28 0.86
C VAL A 100 -8.55 8.77 0.71
N ASP A 101 -7.47 9.26 1.33
CA ASP A 101 -7.04 10.66 1.24
C ASP A 101 -6.60 11.01 -0.19
N GLY A 102 -5.92 10.09 -0.87
CA GLY A 102 -5.56 10.24 -2.27
C GLY A 102 -6.74 10.12 -3.25
N ALA A 103 -7.87 9.53 -2.85
CA ALA A 103 -9.10 9.49 -3.65
C ALA A 103 -9.95 10.76 -3.50
N ARG A 104 -9.88 11.42 -2.34
CA ARG A 104 -10.57 12.70 -2.09
C ARG A 104 -9.93 13.90 -2.77
N GLY A 105 -8.79 13.72 -3.43
CA GLY A 105 -8.08 14.81 -4.10
C GLY A 105 -7.73 15.92 -3.12
N THR A 106 -7.03 15.61 -2.03
CA THR A 106 -6.44 16.67 -1.22
C THR A 106 -5.45 17.42 -2.12
N PRO A 107 -5.68 18.72 -2.43
CA PRO A 107 -4.67 19.51 -3.11
C PRO A 107 -3.40 19.39 -2.28
N ALA A 108 -2.28 19.08 -2.93
CA ALA A 108 -0.97 19.15 -2.29
C ALA A 108 -0.95 20.45 -1.48
N ALA A 109 -0.77 20.32 -0.15
CA ALA A 109 -0.75 21.45 0.75
C ALA A 109 0.08 22.57 0.10
N PRO A 110 -0.41 23.81 -0.01
CA PRO A 110 0.34 24.86 -0.65
C PRO A 110 1.67 25.00 0.10
N ALA A 111 2.75 24.59 -0.58
CA ALA A 111 4.09 24.97 -0.19
C ALA A 111 4.10 26.50 -0.12
N ALA A 112 4.56 27.04 1.01
CA ALA A 112 4.80 28.46 1.24
C ALA A 112 3.58 29.39 1.28
N GLN A 113 2.84 29.37 2.38
CA GLN A 113 2.34 30.61 2.98
C GLN A 113 2.85 30.69 4.42
N ALA A 114 4.06 31.24 4.54
CA ALA A 114 4.55 31.76 5.81
C ALA A 114 3.49 32.73 6.38
N PRO A 115 3.21 32.68 7.69
CA PRO A 115 2.28 33.63 8.28
C PRO A 115 2.83 35.05 8.08
N PRO A 116 2.05 36.03 7.57
CA PRO A 116 2.46 37.42 7.57
C PRO A 116 2.42 37.96 9.01
N HIS A 117 3.43 37.61 9.80
CA HIS A 117 3.82 38.34 11.00
C HIS A 117 4.79 39.45 10.60
N ALA A 118 4.26 40.53 10.02
CA ALA A 118 4.93 41.83 10.01
C ALA A 118 3.90 42.93 9.79
N ALA A 119 3.93 43.93 10.68
CA ALA A 119 3.11 45.15 10.71
C ALA A 119 1.70 45.03 11.33
N ARG A 120 1.64 44.89 12.66
CA ARG A 120 0.67 45.66 13.45
C ARG A 120 1.40 46.88 14.04
N PRO A 121 0.92 48.11 13.84
CA PRO A 121 1.58 49.32 14.31
C PRO A 121 1.55 49.42 15.85
N HIS A 122 2.62 50.00 16.42
CA HIS A 122 2.75 50.32 17.84
C HIS A 122 1.65 51.30 18.27
N VAL A 123 0.81 50.87 19.21
CA VAL A 123 -0.13 51.75 19.92
C VAL A 123 0.62 52.36 21.11
N PRO A 124 0.70 53.70 21.27
CA PRO A 124 1.25 54.31 22.48
C PRO A 124 0.27 54.09 23.66
N GLY A 125 0.80 53.69 24.81
CA GLY A 125 0.00 53.58 26.05
C GLY A 125 -0.44 54.96 26.57
N PRO A 126 -1.58 55.05 27.29
CA PRO A 126 -2.05 56.31 27.83
C PRO A 126 -1.11 56.83 28.94
N PRO A 127 -0.99 58.16 29.11
CA PRO A 127 -0.17 58.72 30.17
C PRO A 127 -0.81 58.43 31.54
N ALA A 128 0.05 58.07 32.50
CA ALA A 128 -0.33 57.91 33.89
C ALA A 128 -0.92 59.21 34.44
N SER A 129 -2.07 59.11 35.11
CA SER A 129 -2.70 60.17 35.90
C SER A 129 -3.20 59.55 37.20
#